data_AF-A0A376YFZ3-F1
#
_entry.id   AF-A0A376YFZ3-F1
#
_cell.length_a   1.000
_cell.length_b   1.000
_cell.length_c   1.000
_cell.angle_alpha   90.00
_cell.angle_beta   90.00
_cell.angle_gamma   90.00
#
_symmetry.space_group_name_H-M   'P 1'
#
loop_
_entity.id
_entity.type
_entity.pdbx_description
1 polymer ?
#
loop_
_entity_poly.entity_id
_entity_poly.type
_entity_poly.pdbx_seq_one_letter_code
_entity_poly.pdbx_strand_id
1 'polypeptide(L)'
;MNEFKRFEDRLAGLIESLSPSGRRRLSAELAKRLRQSQQRRVMAQKAPDGTPYAPRQQQSARKKTGRVKRKMFAKLITSRFLHIRASPEQASMEFYGGKSTENRQCASVRSVGRKPERR
;
A
#
# COMPACT_ATOMS: atom_id res chain seq x y z
N MET A 1 9.24 -31.10 2.99
CA MET A 1 7.81 -30.72 3.01
C MET A 1 7.71 -29.38 3.74
N ASN A 2 7.28 -28.31 3.07
CA ASN A 2 7.15 -26.99 3.70
C ASN A 2 6.04 -27.03 4.75
N GLU A 3 6.40 -26.97 6.04
CA GLU A 3 5.47 -26.96 7.17
C GLU A 3 4.44 -25.82 7.04
N PHE A 4 4.88 -24.67 6.50
CA PHE A 4 4.02 -23.53 6.20
C PHE A 4 2.95 -23.81 5.14
N LYS A 5 3.16 -24.80 4.25
CA LYS A 5 2.20 -25.11 3.20
C LYS A 5 0.87 -25.59 3.77
N ARG A 6 0.89 -26.42 4.81
CA ARG A 6 -0.34 -26.89 5.49
C ARG A 6 -1.14 -25.73 6.08
N PHE A 7 -0.43 -24.70 6.55
CA PHE A 7 -1.06 -23.49 7.08
C PHE A 7 -1.63 -22.63 5.97
N GLU A 8 -0.90 -22.41 4.88
CA GLU A 8 -1.38 -21.71 3.69
C GLU A 8 -2.63 -22.37 3.10
N ASP A 9 -2.63 -23.69 2.96
CA ASP A 9 -3.76 -24.47 2.43
C ASP A 9 -5.00 -24.34 3.34
N ARG A 10 -4.83 -24.39 4.67
CA ARG A 10 -5.93 -24.21 5.62
C ARG A 10 -6.49 -22.78 5.59
N LEU A 11 -5.62 -21.77 5.48
CA LEU A 11 -6.05 -20.38 5.35
C LEU A 11 -6.79 -20.14 4.03
N ALA A 12 -6.31 -20.73 2.93
CA ALA A 12 -6.97 -20.66 1.63
C ALA A 12 -8.39 -21.24 1.72
N GLY A 13 -8.57 -22.42 2.33
CA GLY A 13 -9.88 -23.01 2.55
C GLY A 13 -10.83 -22.14 3.39
N LEU A 14 -10.32 -21.46 4.41
CA LEU A 14 -11.11 -20.51 5.21
C LEU A 14 -11.52 -19.29 4.39
N ILE A 15 -10.62 -18.72 3.60
CA ILE A 15 -10.95 -17.59 2.71
C ILE A 15 -11.96 -18.03 1.64
N GLU A 16 -11.85 -19.26 1.15
CA GLU A 16 -12.78 -19.82 0.18
C GLU A 16 -14.19 -20.01 0.76
N SER A 17 -14.31 -20.40 2.02
CA SER A 17 -15.60 -20.52 2.72
C SER A 17 -16.30 -19.17 2.96
N LEU A 18 -15.58 -18.04 2.84
CA LEU A 18 -16.20 -16.72 2.96
C LEU A 18 -17.04 -16.39 1.72
N SER A 19 -18.24 -15.85 1.97
CA SER A 19 -19.07 -15.25 0.92
C SER A 19 -18.34 -14.08 0.22
N PRO A 20 -18.75 -13.71 -1.01
CA PRO A 20 -18.13 -12.58 -1.72
C PRO A 20 -18.17 -11.25 -0.92
N SER A 21 -19.25 -11.03 -0.16
CA SER A 21 -19.37 -9.86 0.72
C SER A 21 -18.43 -9.93 1.93
N GLY A 22 -18.25 -11.12 2.51
CA GLY A 22 -17.28 -11.39 3.57
C GLY A 22 -15.84 -11.12 3.11
N ARG A 23 -15.47 -11.60 1.92
CA ARG A 23 -14.14 -11.35 1.33
C ARG A 23 -13.91 -9.88 1.05
N ARG A 24 -14.91 -9.16 0.53
CA ARG A 24 -14.81 -7.71 0.30
C ARG A 24 -14.58 -6.94 1.60
N ARG A 25 -15.24 -7.32 2.69
CA ARG A 25 -15.02 -6.72 4.03
C ARG A 25 -13.59 -6.99 4.52
N LEU A 26 -13.12 -8.23 4.39
CA LEU A 26 -11.74 -8.60 4.71
C LEU A 26 -10.72 -7.78 3.92
N SER A 27 -10.87 -7.71 2.59
CA SER A 27 -10.00 -6.90 1.72
C SER A 27 -10.03 -5.41 2.08
N ALA A 28 -11.18 -4.88 2.48
CA ALA A 28 -11.29 -3.48 2.92
C ALA A 28 -10.47 -3.22 4.20
N GLU A 29 -10.53 -4.13 5.17
CA GLU A 29 -9.71 -4.03 6.39
C GLU A 29 -8.22 -4.21 6.09
N LEU A 30 -7.85 -5.14 5.21
CA LEU A 30 -6.48 -5.30 4.75
C LEU A 30 -5.97 -4.03 4.06
N ALA A 31 -6.77 -3.41 3.19
CA ALA A 31 -6.39 -2.17 2.51
C ALA A 31 -6.21 -1.00 3.50
N LYS A 32 -7.05 -0.91 4.54
CA LYS A 32 -6.89 0.09 5.62
C LYS A 32 -5.58 -0.12 6.37
N ARG A 33 -5.28 -1.36 6.78
CA ARG A 33 -4.03 -1.70 7.49
C ARG A 33 -2.81 -1.47 6.61
N LEU A 34 -2.89 -1.84 5.33
CA LEU A 34 -1.84 -1.60 4.34
C LEU A 34 -1.54 -0.10 4.25
N ARG A 35 -2.56 0.74 4.08
CA ARG A 35 -2.38 2.21 4.03
C ARG A 35 -1.71 2.74 5.30
N GLN A 36 -2.19 2.34 6.48
CA GLN A 36 -1.60 2.78 7.75
C GLN A 36 -0.14 2.36 7.88
N SER A 37 0.18 1.12 7.51
CA SER A 37 1.55 0.60 7.54
C SER A 37 2.46 1.39 6.59
N GLN A 38 2.03 1.60 5.34
CA GLN A 38 2.78 2.39 4.37
C GLN A 38 2.98 3.84 4.83
N GLN A 39 1.92 4.49 5.34
CA GLN A 39 2.00 5.85 5.86
C GLN A 39 3.00 5.95 7.02
N ARG A 40 2.94 5.04 8.00
CA ARG A 40 3.88 5.00 9.14
C ARG A 40 5.32 4.83 8.67
N ARG A 41 5.57 3.92 7.73
CA ARG A 41 6.91 3.67 7.17
C ARG A 41 7.48 4.89 6.45
N VAL A 42 6.68 5.54 5.59
CA VAL A 42 7.09 6.74 4.86
C VAL A 42 7.27 7.94 5.80
N MET A 43 6.42 8.08 6.83
CA MET A 43 6.61 9.07 7.89
C MET A 43 7.92 8.89 8.63
N ALA A 44 8.32 7.64 8.88
CA ALA A 44 9.61 7.27 9.46
C ALA A 44 10.80 7.40 8.48
N GLN A 45 10.57 7.83 7.23
CA GLN A 45 11.59 7.95 6.18
C GLN A 45 12.33 6.63 5.91
N LYS A 46 11.62 5.49 5.94
CA LYS A 46 12.18 4.16 5.70
C LYS A 46 11.71 3.56 4.37
N ALA A 47 12.63 2.92 3.67
CA ALA A 47 12.38 2.12 2.49
C ALA A 47 11.75 0.75 2.85
N PRO A 48 11.23 -0.01 1.86
CA PRO A 48 10.55 -1.28 2.11
C PRO A 48 11.40 -2.37 2.77
N ASP A 49 12.71 -2.34 2.52
CA ASP A 49 13.76 -3.12 3.17
C ASP A 49 14.08 -2.65 4.61
N GLY A 50 13.51 -1.52 5.04
CA GLY A 50 13.68 -0.95 6.38
C GLY A 50 14.84 0.04 6.51
N THR A 51 15.64 0.22 5.46
CA THR A 51 16.75 1.18 5.45
C THR A 51 16.24 2.62 5.40
N PRO A 52 16.96 3.61 5.95
CA PRO A 52 16.56 5.01 5.80
C PRO A 52 16.66 5.42 4.32
N TYR A 53 15.78 6.30 3.88
CA TYR A 53 15.88 6.88 2.54
C TYR A 53 17.18 7.66 2.36
N ALA A 54 17.71 7.63 1.12
CA ALA A 54 18.84 8.47 0.75
C ALA A 54 18.53 9.95 1.05
N PRO A 55 19.49 10.70 1.63
CA PRO A 55 19.31 12.11 1.91
C PRO A 55 18.89 12.89 0.66
N ARG A 56 17.95 13.82 0.83
CA ARG A 56 17.51 14.67 -0.27
C ARG A 56 18.69 15.49 -0.77
N GLN A 57 18.90 15.49 -2.10
CA GLN A 57 19.89 16.36 -2.73
C GLN A 57 19.64 17.81 -2.30
N GLN A 58 20.69 18.46 -1.80
CA GLN A 58 20.58 19.86 -1.38
C GLN A 58 20.29 20.72 -2.61
N GLN A 59 19.15 21.41 -2.60
CA GLN A 59 18.86 22.37 -3.65
C GLN A 59 19.76 23.58 -3.43
N SER A 60 20.56 23.95 -4.44
CA SER A 60 21.41 25.15 -4.47
C SER A 60 20.63 26.48 -4.48
N ALA A 61 19.34 26.44 -4.11
CA ALA A 61 18.44 27.57 -4.13
C ALA A 61 18.66 28.51 -2.94
N ARG A 62 19.73 29.32 -3.09
CA ARG A 62 19.84 30.74 -2.73
C ARG A 62 18.75 31.27 -1.78
N LYS A 63 19.13 31.49 -0.52
CA LYS A 63 18.58 32.53 0.38
C LYS A 63 17.06 32.52 0.67
N LYS A 64 16.36 31.38 0.69
CA LYS A 64 14.99 31.31 1.25
C LYS A 64 14.96 30.63 2.61
N THR A 65 15.30 31.38 3.65
CA THR A 65 15.03 31.08 5.06
C THR A 65 13.51 30.93 5.25
N GLY A 66 13.04 29.73 5.58
CA GLY A 66 11.69 29.52 6.12
C GLY A 66 10.69 28.67 5.32
N ARG A 67 10.94 28.31 4.05
CA ARG A 67 9.93 27.57 3.23
C ARG A 67 10.45 26.29 2.53
N VAL A 68 11.53 25.69 3.02
CA VAL A 68 11.97 24.39 2.49
C VAL A 68 11.25 23.27 3.22
N LYS A 69 10.35 22.55 2.52
CA LYS A 69 9.72 21.33 3.06
C LYS A 69 10.82 20.28 3.30
N ARG A 70 11.05 19.93 4.57
CA ARG A 70 12.13 19.01 4.98
C ARG A 70 11.74 17.52 4.90
N LYS A 71 10.46 17.17 5.05
CA LYS A 71 10.00 15.77 4.98
C LYS A 71 9.73 15.36 3.54
N MET A 72 10.36 14.28 3.08
CA MET A 72 10.09 13.69 1.76
C MET A 72 8.70 13.05 1.75
N PHE A 73 8.13 12.92 0.55
CA PHE A 73 6.89 12.15 0.31
C PHE A 73 5.65 12.60 1.10
N ALA A 74 5.53 13.89 1.41
CA ALA A 74 4.38 14.43 2.16
C ALA A 74 3.01 14.01 1.60
N LYS A 75 2.88 13.89 0.27
CA LYS A 75 1.63 13.43 -0.35
C LYS A 75 1.34 11.94 -0.11
N LEU A 76 2.36 11.09 0.00
CA LEU A 76 2.21 9.67 0.36
C LEU A 76 2.00 9.47 1.87
N ILE A 77 1.94 10.55 2.65
CA ILE A 77 1.56 10.52 4.06
C ILE A 77 0.11 10.98 4.22
N THR A 78 -0.35 11.95 3.43
CA THR A 78 -1.71 12.50 3.54
C THR A 78 -2.76 11.54 2.98
N SER A 79 -3.76 11.20 3.79
CA SER A 79 -4.86 10.29 3.42
C SER A 79 -5.63 10.72 2.18
N ARG A 80 -5.82 12.04 1.96
CA ARG A 80 -6.50 12.59 0.77
C ARG A 80 -5.90 12.14 -0.55
N PHE A 81 -4.60 11.83 -0.60
CA PHE A 81 -3.94 11.38 -1.83
C PHE A 81 -3.79 9.86 -1.90
N LEU A 82 -4.23 9.12 -0.88
CA LEU A 82 -4.12 7.66 -0.78
C LEU A 82 -5.50 7.03 -0.71
N HIS A 83 -5.98 6.56 -1.85
CA HIS A 83 -7.24 5.87 -1.96
C HIS A 83 -7.04 4.38 -1.78
N ILE A 84 -7.94 3.74 -1.03
CA ILE A 84 -7.96 2.29 -0.89
C ILE A 84 -9.04 1.72 -1.82
N ARG A 85 -8.72 0.61 -2.49
CA ARG A 85 -9.67 -0.19 -3.25
C ARG A 85 -9.71 -1.58 -2.63
N ALA A 86 -10.92 -2.11 -2.54
CA ALA A 86 -11.16 -3.44 -2.02
C ALA A 86 -12.13 -4.17 -2.95
N SER A 87 -11.63 -5.22 -3.59
CA SER A 87 -12.41 -6.23 -4.27
C SER A 87 -12.38 -7.52 -3.44
N PRO A 88 -13.27 -8.49 -3.70
CA PRO A 88 -13.21 -9.80 -3.06
C PRO A 88 -11.86 -10.50 -3.19
N GLU A 89 -11.08 -10.16 -4.22
CA GLU A 89 -9.81 -10.84 -4.55
C GLU A 89 -8.57 -9.96 -4.28
N GLN A 90 -8.73 -8.65 -4.11
CA GLN A 90 -7.60 -7.74 -3.95
C GLN A 90 -7.91 -6.60 -3.00
N ALA A 91 -6.94 -6.32 -2.13
CA ALA A 91 -6.81 -5.09 -1.38
C ALA A 91 -5.70 -4.26 -2.02
N SER A 92 -5.99 -3.04 -2.45
CA SER A 92 -4.98 -2.16 -3.03
C SER A 92 -5.05 -0.73 -2.55
N MET A 93 -3.95 -0.03 -2.71
CA MET A 93 -3.80 1.38 -2.43
C MET A 93 -3.32 2.09 -3.69
N GLU A 94 -4.06 3.11 -4.08
CA GLU A 94 -3.82 3.95 -5.25
C GLU A 94 -3.42 5.35 -4.80
N PHE A 95 -2.45 5.94 -5.49
CA PHE A 95 -2.02 7.31 -5.25
C PHE A 95 -2.57 8.27 -6.31
N TYR A 96 -3.21 9.32 -5.84
CA TYR A 96 -3.80 10.38 -6.65
C TYR A 96 -3.11 11.68 -6.28
N GLY A 97 -2.34 12.28 -7.19
CA GLY A 97 -1.66 13.56 -6.89
C GLY A 97 -0.25 13.70 -7.46
N GLY A 98 0.18 12.79 -8.35
CA GLY A 98 1.35 12.98 -9.20
C GLY A 98 1.04 13.85 -10.42
N LYS A 99 2.02 14.04 -11.31
CA LYS A 99 1.82 14.61 -12.65
C LYS A 99 1.16 13.62 -13.63
N SER A 100 0.94 12.39 -13.18
CA SER A 100 0.28 11.32 -13.92
C SER A 100 -1.22 11.64 -13.99
N THR A 101 -1.79 11.62 -15.18
CA THR A 101 -3.25 11.65 -15.41
C THR A 101 -3.94 10.38 -14.92
N GLU A 102 -3.17 9.30 -14.76
CA GLU A 102 -3.65 8.00 -14.29
C GLU A 102 -3.35 7.74 -12.81
N ASN A 103 -4.29 7.04 -12.17
CA ASN A 103 -4.18 6.57 -10.80
C ASN A 103 -3.15 5.44 -10.76
N ARG A 104 -2.08 5.59 -9.97
CA ARG A 104 -1.07 4.53 -9.85
C ARG A 104 -1.34 3.68 -8.62
N GLN A 105 -1.44 2.37 -8.83
CA GLN A 105 -1.40 1.40 -7.74
C GLN A 105 -0.01 1.43 -7.09
N CYS A 106 0.04 1.82 -5.81
CA CYS A 106 1.29 1.95 -5.06
C CYS A 106 1.57 0.76 -4.15
N ALA A 107 0.53 0.03 -3.73
CA ALA A 107 0.67 -1.20 -2.97
C ALA A 107 -0.56 -2.09 -3.19
N SER A 108 -0.37 -3.41 -3.14
CA SER A 108 -1.49 -4.34 -3.20
C SER A 108 -1.19 -5.65 -2.50
N VAL A 109 -2.24 -6.25 -1.96
CA VAL A 109 -2.28 -7.61 -1.43
C VAL A 109 -3.37 -8.35 -2.22
N ARG A 110 -3.02 -9.51 -2.79
CA ARG A 110 -3.96 -10.38 -3.51
C ARG A 110 -4.19 -11.64 -2.70
N SER A 111 -5.41 -12.17 -2.73
CA SER A 111 -5.68 -13.53 -2.24
C SER A 111 -4.82 -14.52 -3.02
N VAL A 112 -4.13 -15.41 -2.31
CA VAL A 112 -3.40 -16.53 -2.93
C VAL A 112 -4.45 -17.52 -3.47
N GLY A 113 -4.27 -18.00 -4.71
CA GLY A 113 -5.02 -19.16 -5.22
C GLY A 113 -6.14 -18.88 -6.24
N ARG A 114 -6.58 -17.64 -6.48
CA ARG A 114 -7.54 -17.33 -7.57
C ARG A 114 -6.87 -16.57 -8.72
N LYS A 115 -6.86 -17.18 -9.92
CA LYS A 115 -6.46 -16.49 -11.15
C LYS A 115 -7.41 -15.32 -11.41
N PRO A 116 -6.92 -14.20 -11.98
CA PRO A 116 -7.80 -13.11 -12.39
C PRO A 116 -8.77 -13.66 -13.44
N GLU A 117 -10.06 -13.60 -13.14
CA GLU A 117 -11.11 -13.88 -14.10
C GLU A 117 -10.99 -12.83 -15.20
N ARG A 118 -10.52 -13.26 -16.38
CA ARG A 118 -10.43 -12.38 -17.55
C ARG A 118 -11.87 -12.03 -17.94
N ARG A 119 -12.20 -10.75 -17.87
CA ARG A 119 -13.32 -10.18 -18.63
C ARG A 119 -12.88 -9.95 -20.07
#